data_AF-A0A0J7KPM0-F1
#
_entry.id   AF-A0A0J7KPM0-F1
#
_cell.length_a   1.000
_cell.length_b   1.000
_cell.length_c   1.000
_cell.angle_alpha   90.00
_cell.angle_beta   90.00
_cell.angle_gamma   90.00
#
_symmetry.space_group_name_H-M   'P 1'
#
loop_
_entity.id
_entity.type
_entity.pdbx_description
1 polymer ?
#
loop_
_entity_poly.entity_id
_entity_poly.type
_entity_poly.pdbx_seq_one_letter_code
_entity_poly.pdbx_strand_id
1 'polypeptide(L)'
;MLGLTVIYVPLESREFTVEEGSADKELVKRLEGVVAHWNTQIKIALSDQEQATPHELLCLDDEYDFWTYRYDNLCGLNHQLHKSTVELIIDILLAAQSTYVRQFLMLKDEIEHGTVEAKSNIEFLSILKDTCAELKTCTAPANVAQYLPKMMHLFRTIWLNSPYYNTRERISNLFSALSNQIVVMCKNFIDLTDVFAGQTRKSMKLLDECIKLCNDYKALYYKIASAHINLTHYTWNLDTESIFRYIDVFIGRCQDMIEICQAMIDFARSDETAQISSPKFSGTNGEEYERVCQKIERLFFEALSKIEANSYKIFAVQDSTWHDDMIIFRSEMRDLEIMIENLIATVFMDVNNVQEGIEDLRSFYNYLNRKNLKSLFDSKNTSVWQIFADDIQRTKQEVLNEREEYPSITPYYAGRALNLRLKGDRLLSTRKMLGEAEWMPYCAMSEEIYHQEDIVIRSIEDSMKDLYAKWLHDVGENPRARLDRCLIRRSDSKSGLLECNIDPNILNLCRECSYWISLRFNIPVNIQLIHDKWSTLHFIYESILAVTFAYNRIIEEVSYCFAQVQNYLKSWEPFKDIWEVNKDLYIQ
;
A
#
# COMPACT_ATOMS: atom_id res chain seq x y z
N MET A 1 5.18 20.44 54.83
CA MET A 1 6.51 20.03 55.33
C MET A 1 6.55 18.51 55.50
N LEU A 2 6.63 17.76 54.40
CA LEU A 2 6.78 16.30 54.40
C LEU A 2 7.96 16.02 53.46
N GLY A 3 9.17 15.80 54.02
CA GLY A 3 10.39 15.54 53.24
C GLY A 3 11.67 16.22 53.73
N LEU A 4 11.58 17.22 54.61
CA LEU A 4 12.77 17.93 55.14
C LEU A 4 13.55 17.07 56.14
N THR A 5 14.88 17.04 56.03
CA THR A 5 15.75 16.37 56.99
C THR A 5 15.74 17.11 58.33
N VAL A 6 15.41 16.42 59.42
CA VAL A 6 15.30 17.00 60.77
C VAL A 6 16.34 16.42 61.71
N ILE A 7 17.15 17.29 62.30
CA ILE A 7 18.21 16.94 63.23
C ILE A 7 17.63 16.81 64.66
N TYR A 8 17.92 15.69 65.34
CA TYR A 8 17.47 15.45 66.71
C TYR A 8 18.23 16.31 67.72
N VAL A 9 17.54 17.16 68.51
CA VAL A 9 18.17 17.99 69.55
C VAL A 9 17.80 17.46 70.94
N PRO A 10 18.78 17.02 71.77
CA PRO A 10 18.50 16.55 73.13
C PRO A 10 18.02 17.68 74.05
N LEU A 11 16.94 17.44 74.80
CA LEU A 11 16.34 18.42 75.72
C LEU A 11 17.24 18.79 76.92
N GLU A 12 18.13 17.89 77.32
CA GLU A 12 19.01 18.02 78.49
C GLU A 12 20.04 19.15 78.37
N SER A 13 20.30 19.64 77.17
CA SER A 13 21.32 20.68 76.90
C SER A 13 20.89 22.10 77.29
N ARG A 14 19.63 22.33 77.68
CA ARG A 14 19.11 23.68 78.00
C ARG A 14 19.54 24.23 79.37
N GLU A 15 20.14 23.42 80.24
CA GLU A 15 20.37 23.77 81.65
C GLU A 15 21.85 23.93 82.04
N PHE A 16 22.79 23.78 81.10
CA PHE A 16 24.23 23.77 81.40
C PHE A 16 24.97 24.98 80.84
N THR A 17 25.94 25.52 81.60
CA THR A 17 26.93 26.47 81.09
C THR A 17 28.07 25.76 80.36
N VAL A 18 28.75 26.44 79.42
CA VAL A 18 29.85 25.85 78.61
C VAL A 18 30.98 25.28 79.48
N GLU A 19 31.22 25.92 80.63
CA GLU A 19 32.26 25.55 81.58
C GLU A 19 31.89 24.30 82.39
N GLU A 20 30.63 24.17 82.85
CA GLU A 20 30.13 22.99 83.57
C GLU A 20 29.99 21.76 82.66
N GLY A 21 29.54 21.95 81.43
CA GLY A 21 29.33 20.87 80.48
C GLY A 21 30.62 20.25 79.94
N SER A 22 31.70 21.03 79.83
CA SER A 22 33.01 20.54 79.35
C SER A 22 33.77 19.69 80.39
N ALA A 23 33.44 19.84 81.67
CA ALA A 23 34.07 19.10 82.77
C ALA A 23 33.43 17.72 83.02
N ASP A 24 32.19 17.49 82.58
CA ASP A 24 31.46 16.23 82.72
C ASP A 24 31.74 15.27 81.55
N LYS A 25 32.57 14.25 81.81
CA LYS A 25 32.96 13.24 80.83
C LYS A 25 31.79 12.37 80.33
N GLU A 26 30.75 12.14 81.13
CA GLU A 26 29.59 11.34 80.69
C GLU A 26 28.66 12.16 79.79
N LEU A 27 28.48 13.44 80.10
CA LEU A 27 27.75 14.38 79.25
C LEU A 27 28.43 14.55 77.88
N VAL A 28 29.75 14.79 77.87
CA VAL A 28 30.54 14.92 76.62
C VAL A 28 30.38 13.67 75.74
N LYS A 29 30.50 12.45 76.30
CA LYS A 29 30.36 11.20 75.54
C LYS A 29 28.96 11.01 74.93
N ARG A 30 27.90 11.44 75.62
CA ARG A 30 26.53 11.40 75.09
C ARG A 30 26.33 12.42 73.97
N LEU A 31 26.83 13.65 74.15
CA LEU A 31 26.80 14.69 73.13
C LEU A 31 27.61 14.30 71.89
N GLU A 32 28.75 13.63 72.04
CA GLU A 32 29.51 13.05 70.92
C GLU A 32 28.69 12.03 70.12
N GLY A 33 27.93 11.16 70.80
CA GLY A 33 27.03 10.21 70.13
C GLY A 33 25.91 10.90 69.35
N VAL A 34 25.39 12.01 69.86
CA VAL A 34 24.39 12.84 69.19
C VAL A 34 24.98 13.52 67.94
N VAL A 35 26.15 14.16 68.07
CA VAL A 35 26.85 14.80 66.95
C VAL A 35 27.28 13.77 65.89
N ALA A 36 27.68 12.56 66.31
CA ALA A 36 27.95 11.47 65.37
C ALA A 36 26.71 11.09 64.56
N HIS A 37 25.53 11.04 65.19
CA HIS A 37 24.27 10.82 64.48
C HIS A 37 23.92 11.96 63.53
N TRP A 38 24.16 13.21 63.94
CA TRP A 38 24.00 14.39 63.07
C TRP A 38 24.91 14.29 61.84
N ASN A 39 26.17 13.93 62.03
CA ASN A 39 27.13 13.76 60.93
C ASN A 39 26.65 12.72 59.92
N THR A 40 26.08 11.59 60.39
CA THR A 40 25.52 10.58 59.49
C THR A 40 24.31 11.11 58.73
N GLN A 41 23.36 11.76 59.39
CA GLN A 41 22.17 12.30 58.73
C GLN A 41 22.50 13.40 57.71
N ILE A 42 23.38 14.33 58.08
CA ILE A 42 23.83 15.40 57.20
C ILE A 42 24.56 14.84 55.99
N LYS A 43 25.43 13.84 56.18
CA LYS A 43 26.09 13.15 55.04
C LYS A 43 25.08 12.49 54.10
N ILE A 44 24.04 11.85 54.63
CA ILE A 44 22.98 11.26 53.81
C ILE A 44 22.26 12.34 52.99
N ALA A 45 21.87 13.45 53.62
CA ALA A 45 21.22 14.57 52.94
C ALA A 45 22.12 15.24 51.89
N LEU A 46 23.42 15.37 52.15
CA LEU A 46 24.39 15.91 51.20
C LEU A 46 24.69 14.95 50.04
N SER A 47 24.61 13.63 50.29
CA SER A 47 24.80 12.59 49.29
C SER A 47 23.63 12.42 48.32
N ASP A 48 22.48 13.02 48.61
CA ASP A 48 21.29 13.07 47.74
C ASP A 48 21.51 14.06 46.59
N GLN A 49 22.52 13.78 45.74
CA GLN A 49 22.98 14.64 44.65
C GLN A 49 22.29 14.34 43.31
N GLU A 50 21.51 13.26 43.23
CA GLU A 50 20.88 12.81 41.99
C GLU A 50 19.39 12.52 42.21
N GLN A 51 18.58 12.98 41.27
CA GLN A 51 17.14 12.71 41.21
C GLN A 51 16.94 11.29 40.65
N ALA A 52 17.14 10.26 41.47
CA ALA A 52 17.06 8.87 41.03
C ALA A 52 15.65 8.29 41.20
N THR A 53 14.69 8.67 40.35
CA THR A 53 13.47 7.88 40.14
C THR A 53 13.70 6.91 38.97
N PRO A 54 13.81 5.58 39.21
CA PRO A 54 14.28 4.65 38.17
C PRO A 54 13.32 4.43 36.99
N HIS A 55 12.07 4.90 37.09
CA HIS A 55 10.98 4.51 36.18
C HIS A 55 10.36 5.69 35.41
N GLU A 56 10.83 6.92 35.61
CA GLU A 56 10.27 8.10 34.96
C GLU A 56 11.34 8.79 34.10
N LEU A 57 10.91 9.31 32.94
CA LEU A 57 11.77 10.12 32.10
C LEU A 57 11.88 11.51 32.72
N LEU A 58 13.04 11.81 33.31
CA LEU A 58 13.36 13.13 33.85
C LEU A 58 13.24 14.18 32.73
N CYS A 59 12.32 15.11 32.91
CA CYS A 59 12.02 16.23 32.04
C CYS A 59 12.64 17.53 32.60
N LEU A 60 12.50 18.63 31.86
CA LEU A 60 13.15 19.89 32.21
C LEU A 60 12.65 20.51 33.52
N ASP A 61 11.37 20.31 33.86
CA ASP A 61 10.83 20.81 35.12
C ASP A 61 11.33 20.00 36.31
N ASP A 62 11.58 18.71 36.14
CA ASP A 62 12.06 17.83 37.21
C ASP A 62 13.42 18.31 37.72
N GLU A 63 14.31 18.75 36.83
CA GLU A 63 15.60 19.33 37.18
C GLU A 63 15.42 20.63 37.99
N TYR A 64 14.49 21.51 37.60
CA TYR A 64 14.21 22.73 38.36
C TYR A 64 13.63 22.42 39.75
N ASP A 65 12.71 21.46 39.82
CA ASP A 65 12.05 21.04 41.04
C ASP A 65 13.04 20.34 41.99
N PHE A 66 14.00 19.58 41.45
CA PHE A 66 15.11 19.01 42.21
C PHE A 66 15.94 20.08 42.90
N TRP A 67 16.40 21.09 42.16
CA TRP A 67 17.23 22.15 42.74
C TRP A 67 16.45 22.98 43.76
N THR A 68 15.15 23.19 43.53
CA THR A 68 14.25 23.84 44.48
C THR A 68 14.11 23.02 45.77
N TYR A 69 13.85 21.72 45.65
CA TYR A 69 13.79 20.80 46.78
C TYR A 69 15.11 20.74 47.56
N ARG A 70 16.24 20.64 46.85
CA ARG A 70 17.59 20.61 47.44
C ARG A 70 17.88 21.91 48.20
N TYR A 71 17.53 23.06 47.62
CA TYR A 71 17.68 24.35 48.28
C TYR A 71 16.83 24.44 49.55
N ASP A 72 15.55 24.07 49.48
CA ASP A 72 14.66 24.07 50.64
C ASP A 72 15.15 23.14 51.76
N ASN A 73 15.65 21.95 51.41
CA ASN A 73 16.20 21.00 52.38
C ASN A 73 17.48 21.51 53.04
N LEU A 74 18.42 22.05 52.25
CA LEU A 74 19.65 22.62 52.77
C LEU A 74 19.42 23.90 53.59
N CYS A 75 18.48 24.76 53.21
CA CYS A 75 18.06 25.90 54.02
C CYS A 75 17.39 25.45 55.33
N GLY A 76 16.55 24.42 55.28
CA GLY A 76 15.93 23.81 56.45
C GLY A 76 16.97 23.23 57.42
N LEU A 77 18.02 22.58 56.91
CA LEU A 77 19.15 22.10 57.69
C LEU A 77 19.94 23.27 58.27
N ASN A 78 20.29 24.28 57.46
CA ASN A 78 21.04 25.44 57.91
C ASN A 78 20.34 26.19 59.05
N HIS A 79 19.02 26.38 58.94
CA HIS A 79 18.21 26.99 60.01
C HIS A 79 18.22 26.16 61.30
N GLN A 80 18.24 24.82 61.20
CA GLN A 80 18.33 23.94 62.37
C GLN A 80 19.71 23.98 63.04
N LEU A 81 20.78 24.15 62.25
CA LEU A 81 22.16 24.23 62.74
C LEU A 81 22.46 25.52 63.50
N HIS A 82 21.75 26.61 63.18
CA HIS A 82 21.85 27.90 63.87
C HIS A 82 20.92 28.04 65.09
N LYS A 83 20.29 26.96 65.56
CA LYS A 83 19.55 27.00 66.82
C LYS A 83 20.51 27.16 67.99
N SER A 84 20.18 28.04 68.93
CA SER A 84 21.01 28.32 70.12
C SER A 84 21.41 27.07 70.92
N THR A 85 20.54 26.06 70.95
CA THR A 85 20.79 24.78 71.61
C THR A 85 21.85 23.93 70.89
N VAL A 86 21.90 24.01 69.56
CA VAL A 86 22.90 23.30 68.73
C VAL A 86 24.25 24.02 68.84
N GLU A 87 24.27 25.35 68.84
CA GLU A 87 25.48 26.16 69.06
C GLU A 87 26.11 25.89 70.44
N LEU A 88 25.29 25.82 71.50
CA LEU A 88 25.77 25.46 72.85
C LEU A 88 26.45 24.08 72.89
N ILE A 89 25.88 23.08 72.21
CA ILE A 89 26.45 21.72 72.14
C ILE A 89 27.80 21.74 71.40
N ILE A 90 27.92 22.54 70.34
CA ILE A 90 29.17 22.73 69.60
C ILE A 90 30.23 23.37 70.50
N ASP A 91 29.88 24.43 71.24
CA ASP A 91 30.82 25.16 72.11
C ASP A 91 31.35 24.28 73.25
N ILE A 92 30.48 23.49 73.90
CA ILE A 92 30.87 22.52 74.94
C ILE A 92 31.86 21.49 74.39
N LEU A 93 31.58 20.93 73.21
CA LEU A 93 32.40 19.88 72.62
C LEU A 93 33.68 20.43 71.96
N LEU A 94 33.70 21.71 71.53
CA LEU A 94 34.90 22.44 71.11
C LEU A 94 35.85 22.65 72.29
N ALA A 95 35.32 23.06 73.45
CA ALA A 95 36.09 23.18 74.68
C ALA A 95 36.68 21.83 75.14
N ALA A 96 35.95 20.73 74.90
CA ALA A 96 36.39 19.36 75.17
C ALA A 96 37.33 18.74 74.10
N GLN A 97 37.66 19.48 73.02
CA GLN A 97 38.52 19.02 71.90
C GLN A 97 38.04 17.73 71.19
N SER A 98 36.73 17.54 71.04
CA SER A 98 36.17 16.35 70.37
C SER A 98 36.44 16.33 68.85
N THR A 99 36.76 15.15 68.30
CA THR A 99 36.97 14.96 66.85
C THR A 99 35.67 14.96 66.05
N TYR A 100 34.52 14.62 66.65
CA TYR A 100 33.23 14.58 65.99
C TYR A 100 32.71 15.98 65.63
N VAL A 101 33.02 16.99 66.45
CA VAL A 101 32.66 18.39 66.18
C VAL A 101 33.42 18.95 65.00
N ARG A 102 34.70 18.60 64.87
CA ARG A 102 35.48 19.06 63.72
C ARG A 102 34.88 18.56 62.41
N GLN A 103 34.44 17.30 62.36
CA GLN A 103 33.73 16.76 61.21
C GLN A 103 32.38 17.46 60.99
N PHE A 104 31.66 17.78 62.05
CA PHE A 104 30.39 18.49 61.98
C PHE A 104 30.53 19.92 61.44
N LEU A 105 31.57 20.66 61.86
CA LEU A 105 31.86 22.00 61.35
C LEU A 105 32.22 21.98 59.85
N MET A 106 32.93 20.95 59.38
CA MET A 106 33.17 20.75 57.95
C MET A 106 31.86 20.51 57.18
N LEU A 107 30.97 19.66 57.72
CA LEU A 107 29.66 19.42 57.11
C LEU A 107 28.75 20.66 57.13
N LYS A 108 28.87 21.52 58.15
CA LYS A 108 28.17 22.81 58.21
C LYS A 108 28.62 23.73 57.08
N ASP A 109 29.94 23.86 56.86
CA ASP A 109 30.51 24.63 55.74
C ASP A 109 30.06 24.07 54.38
N GLU A 110 30.02 22.73 54.24
CA GLU A 110 29.49 22.08 53.02
C GLU A 110 28.00 22.39 52.79
N ILE A 111 27.16 22.50 53.84
CA ILE A 111 25.75 22.91 53.73
C ILE A 111 25.64 24.38 53.30
N GLU A 112 26.44 25.27 53.88
CA GLU A 112 26.46 26.69 53.50
C GLU A 112 26.91 26.86 52.04
N HIS A 113 27.92 26.10 51.60
CA HIS A 113 28.34 26.09 50.20
C HIS A 113 27.24 25.53 49.28
N GLY A 114 26.64 24.39 49.65
CA GLY A 114 25.58 23.76 48.88
C GLY A 114 24.30 24.60 48.77
N THR A 115 23.98 25.42 49.78
CA THR A 115 22.84 26.37 49.70
C THR A 115 23.13 27.50 48.71
N VAL A 116 24.34 28.06 48.71
CA VAL A 116 24.75 29.08 47.73
C VAL A 116 24.74 28.49 46.31
N GLU A 117 25.26 27.28 46.15
CA GLU A 117 25.27 26.54 44.89
C GLU A 117 23.84 26.32 44.36
N ALA A 118 22.96 25.73 45.19
CA ALA A 118 21.59 25.42 44.80
C ALA A 118 20.82 26.70 44.43
N LYS A 119 21.00 27.79 45.19
CA LYS A 119 20.39 29.08 44.86
C LYS A 119 20.81 29.60 43.49
N SER A 120 22.11 29.59 43.21
CA SER A 120 22.64 30.04 41.92
C SER A 120 22.12 29.16 40.78
N ASN A 121 22.07 27.84 40.96
CA ASN A 121 21.52 26.92 39.96
C ASN A 121 20.04 27.20 39.68
N ILE A 122 19.22 27.43 40.70
CA ILE A 122 17.80 27.82 40.54
C ILE A 122 17.67 29.11 39.73
N GLU A 123 18.50 30.13 40.03
CA GLU A 123 18.47 31.40 39.30
C GLU A 123 18.74 31.20 37.80
N PHE A 124 19.76 30.42 37.44
CA PHE A 124 20.06 30.13 36.03
C PHE A 124 19.03 29.22 35.35
N LEU A 125 18.52 28.19 36.03
CA LEU A 125 17.48 27.31 35.51
C LEU A 125 16.13 28.02 35.36
N SER A 126 15.86 29.06 36.16
CA SER A 126 14.62 29.84 36.07
C SER A 126 14.42 30.51 34.71
N ILE A 127 15.51 30.82 34.00
CA ILE A 127 15.50 31.42 32.65
C ILE A 127 14.82 30.48 31.64
N LEU A 128 14.79 29.17 31.91
CA LEU A 128 14.19 28.16 31.04
C LEU A 128 12.66 28.09 31.21
N LYS A 129 12.11 28.49 32.36
CA LYS A 129 10.70 28.26 32.72
C LYS A 129 9.71 28.79 31.69
N ASP A 130 9.91 30.02 31.23
CA ASP A 130 9.01 30.64 30.27
C ASP A 130 8.99 29.86 28.95
N THR A 131 10.16 29.44 28.48
CA THR A 131 10.27 28.67 27.23
C THR A 131 9.78 27.24 27.39
N CYS A 132 9.98 26.60 28.56
CA CYS A 132 9.40 25.30 28.89
C CYS A 132 7.86 25.36 28.93
N ALA A 133 7.28 26.43 29.50
CA ALA A 133 5.85 26.65 29.52
C ALA A 133 5.30 26.83 28.10
N GLU A 134 5.95 27.65 27.26
CA GLU A 134 5.61 27.82 25.84
C GLU A 134 5.65 26.48 25.09
N LEU A 135 6.69 25.67 25.29
CA LEU A 135 6.82 24.34 24.69
C LEU A 135 5.63 23.44 25.03
N LYS A 136 5.22 23.38 26.30
CA LYS A 136 4.08 22.55 26.73
C LYS A 136 2.76 22.93 26.08
N THR A 137 2.59 24.17 25.63
CA THR A 137 1.36 24.61 24.94
C THR A 137 1.30 24.20 23.46
N CYS A 138 2.38 23.66 22.90
CA CYS A 138 2.43 23.28 21.49
C CYS A 138 1.55 22.06 21.21
N THR A 139 0.72 22.15 20.17
CA THR A 139 -0.20 21.09 19.74
C THR A 139 0.29 20.29 18.52
N ALA A 140 1.41 20.71 17.91
CA ALA A 140 1.93 20.09 16.69
C ALA A 140 3.47 20.05 16.69
N PRO A 141 4.10 19.03 16.07
CA PRO A 141 5.56 18.90 16.01
C PRO A 141 6.26 20.14 15.42
N ALA A 142 5.67 20.75 14.39
CA ALA A 142 6.21 21.94 13.73
C ALA A 142 6.32 23.16 14.65
N ASN A 143 5.42 23.29 15.63
CA ASN A 143 5.45 24.38 16.60
C ASN A 143 6.60 24.18 17.59
N VAL A 144 6.84 22.94 18.02
CA VAL A 144 7.97 22.59 18.90
C VAL A 144 9.31 22.97 18.26
N ALA A 145 9.48 22.68 16.97
CA ALA A 145 10.71 22.97 16.22
C ALA A 145 11.13 24.45 16.28
N GLN A 146 10.17 25.39 16.39
CA GLN A 146 10.44 26.83 16.42
C GLN A 146 11.11 27.29 17.72
N TYR A 147 10.86 26.58 18.83
CA TYR A 147 11.40 26.93 20.15
C TYR A 147 12.73 26.23 20.47
N LEU A 148 13.09 25.18 19.73
CA LEU A 148 14.35 24.46 19.93
C LEU A 148 15.60 25.35 19.83
N PRO A 149 15.75 26.28 18.85
CA PRO A 149 16.90 27.17 18.80
C PRO A 149 17.00 28.08 20.03
N LYS A 150 15.86 28.62 20.49
CA LYS A 150 15.79 29.45 21.69
C LYS A 150 16.28 28.65 22.91
N MET A 151 15.78 27.43 23.10
CA MET A 151 16.19 26.54 24.20
C MET A 151 17.70 26.23 24.19
N MET A 152 18.25 25.84 23.04
CA MET A 152 19.68 25.51 22.96
C MET A 152 20.57 26.73 23.22
N HIS A 153 20.15 27.93 22.81
CA HIS A 153 20.86 29.16 23.14
C HIS A 153 20.77 29.52 24.62
N LEU A 154 19.64 29.24 25.28
CA LEU A 154 19.53 29.38 26.73
C LEU A 154 20.47 28.41 27.46
N PHE A 155 20.54 27.14 27.03
CA PHE A 155 21.49 26.16 27.62
C PHE A 155 22.94 26.62 27.44
N ARG A 156 23.29 27.13 26.27
CA ARG A 156 24.62 27.73 26.02
C ARG A 156 24.88 28.95 26.91
N THR A 157 23.85 29.75 27.21
CA THR A 157 23.96 30.90 28.11
C THR A 157 24.24 30.45 29.55
N ILE A 158 23.58 29.38 30.00
CA ILE A 158 23.84 28.76 31.31
C ILE A 158 25.26 28.19 31.35
N TRP A 159 25.71 27.49 30.30
CA TRP A 159 27.08 26.97 30.19
C TRP A 159 28.15 28.05 30.35
N LEU A 160 27.94 29.22 29.74
CA LEU A 160 28.94 30.31 29.73
C LEU A 160 28.94 31.17 30.99
N ASN A 161 27.79 31.34 31.66
CA ASN A 161 27.64 32.32 32.74
C ASN A 161 27.41 31.69 34.12
N SER A 162 27.00 30.43 34.21
CA SER A 162 26.73 29.81 35.50
C SER A 162 28.04 29.49 36.23
N PRO A 163 28.21 29.93 37.49
CA PRO A 163 29.40 29.62 38.28
C PRO A 163 29.44 28.17 38.76
N TYR A 164 28.28 27.53 38.93
CA TYR A 164 28.17 26.18 39.49
C TYR A 164 27.51 25.15 38.55
N TYR A 165 26.68 25.57 37.60
CA TYR A 165 25.98 24.65 36.67
C TYR A 165 26.73 24.41 35.35
N ASN A 166 27.91 25.02 35.16
CA ASN A 166 28.71 24.95 33.93
C ASN A 166 29.50 23.64 33.75
N THR A 167 29.04 22.53 34.34
CA THR A 167 29.73 21.24 34.24
C THR A 167 29.19 20.42 33.07
N ARG A 168 30.08 19.60 32.49
CA ARG A 168 29.77 18.69 31.38
C ARG A 168 28.54 17.82 31.67
N GLU A 169 28.50 17.24 32.86
CA GLU A 169 27.47 16.29 33.27
C GLU A 169 26.11 16.97 33.42
N ARG A 170 26.03 18.10 34.14
CA ARG A 170 24.78 18.85 34.34
C ARG A 170 24.16 19.31 33.03
N ILE A 171 24.99 19.79 32.11
CA ILE A 171 24.50 20.29 30.82
C ILE A 171 24.14 19.14 29.89
N SER A 172 24.85 18.01 29.95
CA SER A 172 24.43 16.77 29.26
C SER A 172 23.08 16.27 29.80
N ASN A 173 22.85 16.35 31.11
CA ASN A 173 21.57 16.00 31.72
C ASN A 173 20.45 16.95 31.27
N LEU A 174 20.72 18.25 31.16
CA LEU A 174 19.74 19.22 30.67
C LEU A 174 19.34 18.98 29.21
N PHE A 175 20.30 18.63 28.34
CA PHE A 175 20.01 18.21 26.97
C PHE A 175 19.26 16.87 26.92
N SER A 176 19.59 15.92 27.82
CA SER A 176 18.85 14.67 27.97
C SER A 176 17.41 14.90 28.43
N ALA A 177 17.19 15.84 29.35
CA ALA A 177 15.87 16.23 29.82
C ALA A 177 15.03 16.90 28.72
N LEU A 178 15.66 17.72 27.86
CA LEU A 178 15.01 18.26 26.67
C LEU A 178 14.66 17.15 25.66
N SER A 179 15.56 16.20 25.42
CA SER A 179 15.30 15.03 24.59
C SER A 179 14.07 14.25 25.10
N ASN A 180 14.01 13.99 26.41
CA ASN A 180 12.88 13.32 27.06
C ASN A 180 11.57 14.11 26.89
N GLN A 181 11.62 15.43 27.09
CA GLN A 181 10.46 16.31 26.90
C GLN A 181 9.92 16.24 25.47
N ILE A 182 10.80 16.24 24.46
CA ILE A 182 10.40 16.10 23.04
C ILE A 182 9.69 14.76 22.82
N VAL A 183 10.24 13.64 23.34
CA VAL A 183 9.62 12.31 23.22
C VAL A 183 8.23 12.29 23.86
N VAL A 184 8.07 12.84 25.07
CA VAL A 184 6.78 12.92 25.76
C VAL A 184 5.77 13.73 24.96
N MET A 185 6.19 14.86 24.37
CA MET A 185 5.31 15.67 23.52
C MET A 185 4.89 14.95 22.25
N CYS A 186 5.84 14.33 21.53
CA CYS A 186 5.55 13.55 20.33
C CYS A 186 4.58 12.40 20.63
N LYS A 187 4.75 11.71 21.77
CA LYS A 187 3.84 10.66 22.24
C LYS A 187 2.41 11.18 22.43
N ASN A 188 2.23 12.40 22.95
CA ASN A 188 0.90 12.99 23.15
C ASN A 188 0.24 13.46 21.86
N PHE A 189 1.01 13.73 20.80
CA PHE A 189 0.45 14.04 19.49
C PHE A 189 -0.14 12.81 18.80
N ILE A 190 0.45 11.63 19.04
CA ILE A 190 0.09 10.39 18.35
C ILE A 190 -1.01 9.67 19.13
N ASP A 191 -2.20 9.59 18.55
CA ASP A 191 -3.28 8.76 19.09
C ASP A 191 -3.23 7.34 18.50
N LEU A 192 -2.80 6.39 19.33
CA LEU A 192 -2.73 4.97 18.93
C LEU A 192 -4.11 4.38 18.66
N THR A 193 -5.18 4.90 19.27
CA THR A 193 -6.54 4.40 19.02
C THR A 193 -7.01 4.74 17.61
N ASP A 194 -6.72 5.95 17.13
CA ASP A 194 -6.94 6.38 15.75
C ASP A 194 -6.15 5.51 14.75
N VAL A 195 -4.89 5.15 15.10
CA VAL A 195 -4.04 4.27 14.26
C VAL A 195 -4.72 2.93 14.03
N PHE A 196 -5.08 2.22 15.11
CA PHE A 196 -5.69 0.89 15.02
C PHE A 196 -7.14 0.93 14.50
N ALA A 197 -7.84 2.06 14.65
CA ALA A 197 -9.15 2.28 14.03
C ALA A 197 -9.10 2.44 12.49
N GLY A 198 -7.91 2.49 11.90
CA GLY A 198 -7.72 2.53 10.45
C GLY A 198 -7.30 3.89 9.89
N GLN A 199 -6.95 4.87 10.74
CA GLN A 199 -6.44 6.18 10.28
C GLN A 199 -4.95 6.12 9.89
N THR A 200 -4.60 5.20 9.00
CA THR A 200 -3.21 4.82 8.69
C THR A 200 -2.43 5.96 8.04
N ARG A 201 -2.96 6.60 6.98
CA ARG A 201 -2.23 7.66 6.24
C ARG A 201 -2.03 8.93 7.04
N LYS A 202 -3.04 9.39 7.78
CA LYS A 202 -2.92 10.53 8.69
C LYS A 202 -1.87 10.26 9.76
N SER A 203 -1.91 9.07 10.37
CA SER A 203 -0.96 8.66 11.39
C SER A 203 0.47 8.53 10.86
N MET A 204 0.69 7.97 9.67
CA MET A 204 2.01 7.91 9.03
C MET A 204 2.61 9.31 8.84
N LYS A 205 1.82 10.28 8.34
CA LYS A 205 2.27 11.67 8.19
C LYS A 205 2.70 12.27 9.52
N LEU A 206 1.91 12.07 10.58
CA LEU A 206 2.22 12.59 11.91
C LEU A 206 3.48 11.93 12.50
N LEU A 207 3.64 10.62 12.32
CA LEU A 207 4.85 9.88 12.71
C LEU A 207 6.09 10.41 11.97
N ASP A 208 5.99 10.66 10.66
CA ASP A 208 7.06 11.27 9.87
C ASP A 208 7.41 12.69 10.35
N GLU A 209 6.40 13.51 10.71
CA GLU A 209 6.62 14.84 11.28
C GLU A 209 7.34 14.78 12.64
N CYS A 210 7.00 13.81 13.50
CA CYS A 210 7.70 13.54 14.75
C CYS A 210 9.16 13.09 14.52
N ILE A 211 9.39 12.17 13.59
CA ILE A 211 10.75 11.73 13.19
C ILE A 211 11.55 12.93 12.68
N LYS A 212 10.94 13.79 11.87
CA LYS A 212 11.57 15.00 11.35
C LYS A 212 11.94 15.96 12.47
N LEU A 213 11.04 16.23 13.41
CA LEU A 213 11.33 17.06 14.59
C LEU A 213 12.53 16.54 15.39
N CYS A 214 12.58 15.23 15.64
CA CYS A 214 13.70 14.59 16.33
C CYS A 214 15.04 14.73 15.57
N ASN A 215 15.01 14.55 14.24
CA ASN A 215 16.20 14.74 13.42
C ASN A 215 16.64 16.20 13.32
N ASP A 216 15.69 17.13 13.21
CA ASP A 216 15.95 18.58 13.19
C ASP A 216 16.57 19.03 14.52
N TYR A 217 16.11 18.49 15.66
CA TYR A 217 16.72 18.69 16.96
C TYR A 217 18.19 18.24 16.99
N LYS A 218 18.48 17.01 16.54
CA LYS A 218 19.87 16.50 16.46
C LYS A 218 20.74 17.38 15.56
N ALA A 219 20.25 17.73 14.38
CA ALA A 219 20.98 18.57 13.42
C ALA A 219 21.27 19.97 13.99
N LEU A 220 20.28 20.57 14.66
CA LEU A 220 20.42 21.86 15.30
C LEU A 220 21.46 21.83 16.44
N TYR A 221 21.47 20.78 17.25
CA TYR A 221 22.47 20.58 18.29
C TYR A 221 23.88 20.57 17.71
N TYR A 222 24.14 19.73 16.70
CA TYR A 222 25.47 19.66 16.08
C TYR A 222 25.90 20.98 15.44
N LYS A 223 24.95 21.72 14.84
CA LYS A 223 25.21 23.05 14.28
C LYS A 223 25.63 24.05 15.36
N ILE A 224 24.94 24.08 16.50
CA ILE A 224 25.26 24.99 17.61
C ILE A 224 26.56 24.57 18.30
N ALA A 225 26.78 23.27 18.51
CA ALA A 225 28.02 22.73 19.06
C ALA A 225 29.23 23.11 18.19
N SER A 226 29.14 22.91 16.86
CA SER A 226 30.19 23.28 15.91
C SER A 226 30.45 24.80 15.92
N ALA A 227 29.39 25.61 15.88
CA ALA A 227 29.54 27.06 15.95
C ALA A 227 30.21 27.50 17.26
N HIS A 228 29.91 26.86 18.38
CA HIS A 228 30.49 27.20 19.67
C HIS A 228 31.98 26.84 19.75
N ILE A 229 32.38 25.66 19.26
CA ILE A 229 33.79 25.23 19.20
C ILE A 229 34.60 26.19 18.31
N ASN A 230 34.04 26.63 17.19
CA ASN A 230 34.74 27.49 16.25
C ASN A 230 34.83 28.97 16.70
N LEU A 231 33.83 29.46 17.44
CA LEU A 231 33.71 30.87 17.81
C LEU A 231 34.19 31.19 19.22
N THR A 232 34.45 30.19 20.06
CA THR A 232 34.84 30.42 21.46
C THR A 232 36.01 29.54 21.88
N HIS A 233 36.76 29.97 22.90
CA HIS A 233 37.87 29.21 23.47
C HIS A 233 37.44 28.09 24.44
N TYR A 234 36.13 27.92 24.67
CA TYR A 234 35.59 26.92 25.59
C TYR A 234 35.36 25.59 24.88
N THR A 235 35.67 24.48 25.55
CA THR A 235 35.44 23.14 25.03
C THR A 235 33.95 22.78 25.12
N TRP A 236 33.38 22.31 24.01
CA TRP A 236 32.02 21.77 23.97
C TRP A 236 32.09 20.29 23.58
N ASN A 237 32.30 19.45 24.58
CA ASN A 237 32.40 18.01 24.39
C ASN A 237 31.36 17.38 25.31
N LEU A 238 30.09 17.31 24.92
CA LEU A 238 29.05 16.61 25.69
C LEU A 238 28.89 15.19 25.16
N ASP A 239 28.42 14.28 26.00
CA ASP A 239 28.15 12.91 25.57
C ASP A 239 26.86 12.87 24.74
N THR A 240 27.01 12.92 23.42
CA THR A 240 25.88 12.92 22.49
C THR A 240 25.13 11.59 22.46
N GLU A 241 25.78 10.48 22.84
CA GLU A 241 25.12 9.16 22.84
C GLU A 241 24.08 9.08 23.95
N SER A 242 24.40 9.52 25.16
CA SER A 242 23.42 9.57 26.25
C SER A 242 22.30 10.59 25.99
N ILE A 243 22.63 11.77 25.46
CA ILE A 243 21.65 12.82 25.13
C ILE A 243 20.59 12.33 24.13
N PHE A 244 21.01 11.60 23.09
CA PHE A 244 20.11 11.20 22.01
C PHE A 244 19.59 9.77 22.13
N ARG A 245 20.05 8.98 23.11
CA ARG A 245 19.65 7.57 23.30
C ARG A 245 18.15 7.34 23.14
N TYR A 246 17.33 8.08 23.89
CA TYR A 246 15.87 7.89 23.84
C TYR A 246 15.21 8.51 22.61
N ILE A 247 15.83 9.54 22.00
CA ILE A 247 15.39 10.08 20.71
C ILE A 247 15.58 9.03 19.61
N ASP A 248 16.73 8.37 19.58
CA ASP A 248 17.05 7.36 18.56
C ASP A 248 16.16 6.12 18.72
N VAL A 249 15.91 5.68 19.96
CA VAL A 249 14.93 4.63 20.23
C VAL A 249 13.54 5.05 19.76
N PHE A 250 13.09 6.27 20.09
CA PHE A 250 11.77 6.77 19.68
C PHE A 250 11.61 6.88 18.17
N ILE A 251 12.64 7.34 17.44
CA ILE A 251 12.66 7.35 15.97
C ILE A 251 12.46 5.94 15.43
N GLY A 252 13.17 4.95 15.99
CA GLY A 252 13.01 3.54 15.63
C GLY A 252 11.59 3.03 15.88
N ARG A 253 10.99 3.35 17.04
CA ARG A 253 9.59 2.99 17.36
C ARG A 253 8.60 3.64 16.40
N CYS A 254 8.83 4.89 15.99
CA CYS A 254 7.98 5.56 15.01
C CYS A 254 8.08 4.89 13.62
N GLN A 255 9.28 4.47 13.21
CA GLN A 255 9.48 3.72 11.98
C GLN A 255 8.79 2.34 12.02
N ASP A 256 8.87 1.63 13.16
CA ASP A 256 8.14 0.38 13.37
C ASP A 256 6.61 0.61 13.21
N MET A 257 6.07 1.71 13.74
CA MET A 257 4.66 2.05 13.58
C MET A 257 4.27 2.44 12.15
N ILE A 258 5.15 3.12 11.41
CA ILE A 258 4.95 3.39 9.98
C ILE A 258 4.92 2.08 9.20
N GLU A 259 5.80 1.12 9.53
CA GLU A 259 5.81 -0.22 8.94
C GLU A 259 4.49 -0.97 9.22
N ILE A 260 3.98 -0.92 10.45
CA ILE A 260 2.68 -1.50 10.81
C ILE A 260 1.54 -0.83 10.04
N CYS A 261 1.51 0.50 9.95
CA CYS A 261 0.49 1.23 9.18
C CYS A 261 0.52 0.84 7.70
N GLN A 262 1.71 0.71 7.10
CA GLN A 262 1.84 0.25 5.72
C GLN A 262 1.32 -1.19 5.57
N ALA A 263 1.63 -2.08 6.51
CA ALA A 263 1.10 -3.44 6.51
C ALA A 263 -0.43 -3.48 6.66
N MET A 264 -1.03 -2.57 7.44
CA MET A 264 -2.49 -2.43 7.53
C MET A 264 -3.12 -2.00 6.20
N ILE A 265 -2.46 -1.13 5.43
CA ILE A 265 -2.92 -0.75 4.08
C ILE A 265 -2.82 -1.96 3.14
N ASP A 266 -1.68 -2.65 3.13
CA ASP A 266 -1.40 -3.73 2.18
C ASP A 266 -2.24 -4.99 2.44
N PHE A 267 -2.36 -5.43 3.70
CA PHE A 267 -3.01 -6.70 4.06
C PHE A 267 -4.44 -6.54 4.57
N ALA A 268 -4.74 -5.50 5.35
CA ALA A 268 -6.08 -5.28 5.92
C ALA A 268 -6.95 -4.34 5.09
N ARG A 269 -6.41 -3.75 4.01
CA ARG A 269 -7.12 -2.78 3.16
C ARG A 269 -7.62 -1.56 3.93
N SER A 270 -6.93 -1.22 5.02
CA SER A 270 -7.26 -0.08 5.89
C SER A 270 -6.67 1.21 5.34
N ASP A 271 -7.27 1.72 4.25
CA ASP A 271 -6.95 3.02 3.66
C ASP A 271 -8.15 3.96 3.74
N GLU A 272 -7.95 5.13 4.36
CA GLU A 272 -8.98 6.18 4.48
C GLU A 272 -9.29 6.85 3.14
N THR A 273 -8.34 6.84 2.20
CA THR A 273 -8.41 7.63 0.97
C THR A 273 -8.97 6.87 -0.22
N ALA A 274 -8.92 5.54 -0.18
CA ALA A 274 -9.36 4.68 -1.25
C ALA A 274 -10.10 3.48 -0.69
N GLN A 275 -11.30 3.21 -1.20
CA GLN A 275 -11.98 1.96 -0.89
C GLN A 275 -11.33 0.84 -1.68
N ILE A 276 -10.54 0.04 -0.99
CA ILE A 276 -9.89 -1.12 -1.60
C ILE A 276 -10.87 -2.30 -1.58
N SER A 277 -11.28 -2.75 -2.77
CA SER A 277 -12.15 -3.91 -2.90
C SER A 277 -11.41 -5.20 -2.52
N SER A 278 -12.16 -6.20 -2.04
CA SER A 278 -11.61 -7.55 -1.87
C SER A 278 -11.09 -8.08 -3.21
N PRO A 279 -9.97 -8.81 -3.23
CA PRO A 279 -9.51 -9.51 -4.42
C PRO A 279 -10.64 -10.39 -4.96
N LYS A 280 -10.88 -10.34 -6.27
CA LYS A 280 -11.87 -11.19 -6.93
C LYS A 280 -11.21 -11.92 -8.07
N PHE A 281 -11.33 -13.24 -8.08
CA PHE A 281 -10.67 -14.05 -9.09
C PHE A 281 -11.71 -14.62 -10.04
N SER A 282 -11.41 -14.55 -11.33
CA SER A 282 -12.23 -15.14 -12.39
C SER A 282 -11.96 -16.66 -12.48
N GLY A 283 -12.91 -17.44 -13.04
CA GLY A 283 -12.72 -18.87 -13.31
C GLY A 283 -13.20 -19.83 -12.21
N THR A 284 -13.00 -21.14 -12.43
CA THR A 284 -13.56 -22.21 -11.58
C THR A 284 -12.95 -22.27 -10.19
N ASN A 285 -11.68 -21.87 -10.05
CA ASN A 285 -10.94 -21.89 -8.79
C ASN A 285 -10.99 -20.53 -8.06
N GLY A 286 -11.69 -19.53 -8.61
CA GLY A 286 -11.69 -18.17 -8.09
C GLY A 286 -12.12 -18.07 -6.63
N GLU A 287 -13.19 -18.79 -6.23
CA GLU A 287 -13.62 -18.84 -4.83
C GLU A 287 -12.57 -19.42 -3.89
N GLU A 288 -11.76 -20.38 -4.35
CA GLU A 288 -10.71 -20.96 -3.52
C GLU A 288 -9.57 -19.95 -3.29
N TYR A 289 -9.20 -19.21 -4.32
CA TYR A 289 -8.22 -18.12 -4.24
C TYR A 289 -8.71 -17.00 -3.31
N GLU A 290 -9.99 -16.62 -3.40
CA GLU A 290 -10.60 -15.66 -2.49
C GLU A 290 -10.57 -16.12 -1.03
N ARG A 291 -10.82 -17.41 -0.76
CA ARG A 291 -10.70 -17.99 0.59
C ARG A 291 -9.27 -17.91 1.13
N VAL A 292 -8.25 -18.05 0.28
CA VAL A 292 -6.85 -17.87 0.67
C VAL A 292 -6.57 -16.41 1.05
N CYS A 293 -7.05 -15.44 0.27
CA CYS A 293 -6.95 -14.01 0.61
C CYS A 293 -7.63 -13.70 1.95
N GLN A 294 -8.85 -14.19 2.17
CA GLN A 294 -9.58 -14.02 3.44
C GLN A 294 -8.81 -14.64 4.62
N LYS A 295 -8.15 -15.79 4.40
CA LYS A 295 -7.30 -16.41 5.42
C LYS A 295 -6.08 -15.53 5.75
N ILE A 296 -5.42 -14.96 4.73
CA ILE A 296 -4.27 -14.05 4.91
C ILE A 296 -4.69 -12.84 5.75
N GLU A 297 -5.83 -12.22 5.43
CA GLU A 297 -6.37 -11.09 6.19
C GLU A 297 -6.66 -11.46 7.64
N ARG A 298 -7.29 -12.61 7.88
CA ARG A 298 -7.60 -13.06 9.23
C ARG A 298 -6.32 -13.23 10.06
N LEU A 299 -5.29 -13.88 9.49
CA LEU A 299 -4.00 -14.05 10.14
C LEU A 299 -3.31 -12.70 10.39
N PHE A 300 -3.46 -11.75 9.48
CA PHE A 300 -2.97 -10.38 9.70
C PHE A 300 -3.69 -9.69 10.87
N PHE A 301 -5.03 -9.77 10.96
CA PHE A 301 -5.78 -9.20 12.08
C PHE A 301 -5.43 -9.86 13.42
N GLU A 302 -5.16 -11.16 13.43
CA GLU A 302 -4.66 -11.88 14.61
C GLU A 302 -3.28 -11.34 15.05
N ALA A 303 -2.35 -11.14 14.11
CA ALA A 303 -1.04 -10.53 14.36
C ALA A 303 -1.17 -9.09 14.88
N LEU A 304 -2.04 -8.28 14.26
CA LEU A 304 -2.29 -6.90 14.65
C LEU A 304 -2.90 -6.80 16.06
N SER A 305 -3.82 -7.70 16.40
CA SER A 305 -4.45 -7.73 17.73
C SER A 305 -3.44 -7.98 18.86
N LYS A 306 -2.38 -8.77 18.59
CA LYS A 306 -1.28 -8.98 19.55
C LYS A 306 -0.49 -7.69 19.78
N ILE A 307 -0.24 -6.92 18.73
CA ILE A 307 0.43 -5.62 18.82
C ILE A 307 -0.44 -4.60 19.55
N GLU A 308 -1.74 -4.55 19.25
CA GLU A 308 -2.70 -3.65 19.90
C GLU A 308 -2.79 -3.94 21.41
N ALA A 309 -2.80 -5.21 21.82
CA ALA A 309 -2.76 -5.62 23.22
C ALA A 309 -1.51 -5.13 23.96
N ASN A 310 -0.39 -4.95 23.25
CA ASN A 310 0.88 -4.43 23.75
C ASN A 310 1.08 -2.94 23.46
N SER A 311 0.02 -2.19 23.12
CA SER A 311 0.09 -0.78 22.72
C SER A 311 0.79 0.14 23.74
N TYR A 312 0.66 -0.16 25.03
CA TYR A 312 1.32 0.60 26.10
C TYR A 312 2.86 0.58 26.01
N LYS A 313 3.45 -0.43 25.35
CA LYS A 313 4.90 -0.59 25.20
C LYS A 313 5.49 0.18 24.01
N ILE A 314 4.67 0.52 23.00
CA ILE A 314 5.14 1.08 21.72
C ILE A 314 6.06 2.29 21.92
N PHE A 315 5.60 3.26 22.71
CA PHE A 315 6.35 4.48 22.99
C PHE A 315 7.02 4.48 24.38
N ALA A 316 7.08 3.33 25.05
CA ALA A 316 7.83 3.16 26.28
C ALA A 316 9.32 2.96 25.95
N VAL A 317 10.04 4.06 25.69
CA VAL A 317 11.45 4.05 25.23
C VAL A 317 12.44 3.40 26.20
N GLN A 318 12.06 3.22 27.46
CA GLN A 318 12.86 2.51 28.47
C GLN A 318 12.67 0.98 28.41
N ASP A 319 11.57 0.51 27.80
CA ASP A 319 11.28 -0.91 27.66
C ASP A 319 11.92 -1.47 26.38
N SER A 320 12.86 -2.40 26.55
CA SER A 320 13.54 -3.06 25.43
C SER A 320 12.69 -4.16 24.79
N THR A 321 11.66 -4.68 25.47
CA THR A 321 10.89 -5.88 25.05
C THR A 321 10.08 -5.68 23.78
N TRP A 322 9.72 -4.44 23.42
CA TRP A 322 9.02 -4.17 22.15
C TRP A 322 9.80 -4.68 20.92
N HIS A 323 11.13 -4.69 20.99
CA HIS A 323 11.92 -5.19 19.86
C HIS A 323 11.59 -6.67 19.55
N ASP A 324 11.36 -7.47 20.59
CA ASP A 324 11.00 -8.89 20.45
C ASP A 324 9.60 -9.03 19.85
N ASP A 325 8.63 -8.22 20.31
CA ASP A 325 7.28 -8.16 19.76
C ASP A 325 7.30 -7.82 18.26
N MET A 326 8.13 -6.85 17.86
CA MET A 326 8.28 -6.45 16.46
C MET A 326 8.99 -7.52 15.60
N ILE A 327 9.95 -8.27 16.16
CA ILE A 327 10.56 -9.42 15.46
C ILE A 327 9.50 -10.49 15.15
N ILE A 328 8.64 -10.80 16.13
CA ILE A 328 7.54 -11.75 15.96
C ILE A 328 6.60 -11.27 14.86
N PHE A 329 6.16 -10.01 14.92
CA PHE A 329 5.28 -9.42 13.91
C PHE A 329 5.90 -9.47 12.51
N ARG A 330 7.17 -9.06 12.36
CA ARG A 330 7.89 -9.14 11.06
C ARG A 330 8.02 -10.57 10.54
N SER A 331 8.14 -11.55 11.43
CA SER A 331 8.15 -12.96 11.02
C SER A 331 6.78 -13.39 10.50
N GLU A 332 5.70 -13.04 11.20
CA GLU A 332 4.34 -13.31 10.75
C GLU A 332 4.06 -12.63 9.41
N MET A 333 4.49 -11.38 9.21
CA MET A 333 4.35 -10.68 7.92
C MET A 333 5.09 -11.38 6.78
N ARG A 334 6.28 -11.92 7.04
CA ARG A 334 7.04 -12.71 6.06
C ARG A 334 6.28 -13.98 5.67
N ASP A 335 5.64 -14.65 6.62
CA ASP A 335 4.84 -15.84 6.35
C ASP A 335 3.59 -15.49 5.51
N LEU A 336 2.97 -14.32 5.75
CA LEU A 336 1.89 -13.81 4.90
C LEU A 336 2.38 -13.50 3.47
N GLU A 337 3.56 -12.91 3.32
CA GLU A 337 4.16 -12.65 2.00
C GLU A 337 4.40 -13.96 1.24
N ILE A 338 4.93 -14.99 1.90
CA ILE A 338 5.12 -16.33 1.29
C ILE A 338 3.78 -16.95 0.87
N MET A 339 2.71 -16.76 1.65
CA MET A 339 1.38 -17.23 1.24
C MET A 339 0.88 -16.50 -0.02
N ILE A 340 1.14 -15.20 -0.15
CA ILE A 340 0.81 -14.43 -1.36
C ILE A 340 1.66 -14.90 -2.55
N GLU A 341 2.97 -15.12 -2.36
CA GLU A 341 3.85 -15.63 -3.43
C GLU A 341 3.34 -16.96 -3.98
N ASN A 342 2.99 -17.89 -3.09
CA ASN A 342 2.43 -19.18 -3.48
C ASN A 342 1.09 -19.03 -4.19
N LEU A 343 0.22 -18.14 -3.71
CA LEU A 343 -1.06 -17.86 -4.34
C LEU A 343 -0.89 -17.28 -5.75
N ILE A 344 -0.01 -16.28 -5.93
CA ILE A 344 0.32 -15.72 -7.26
C ILE A 344 0.89 -16.82 -8.17
N ALA A 345 1.77 -17.68 -7.66
CA ALA A 345 2.31 -18.78 -8.45
C ALA A 345 1.20 -19.72 -8.93
N THR A 346 0.26 -20.11 -8.05
CA THR A 346 -0.87 -20.98 -8.40
C THR A 346 -1.83 -20.33 -9.39
N VAL A 347 -2.25 -19.07 -9.17
CA VAL A 347 -3.15 -18.36 -10.07
C VAL A 347 -2.56 -18.27 -11.48
N PHE A 348 -1.29 -17.88 -11.59
CA PHE A 348 -0.60 -17.75 -12.89
C PHE A 348 -0.22 -19.08 -13.56
N MET A 349 -0.45 -20.24 -12.94
CA MET A 349 -0.32 -21.52 -13.65
C MET A 349 -1.48 -21.76 -14.63
N ASP A 350 -2.65 -21.21 -14.34
CA ASP A 350 -3.88 -21.44 -15.12
C ASP A 350 -4.18 -20.33 -16.14
N VAL A 351 -3.44 -19.21 -16.09
CA VAL A 351 -3.65 -18.04 -16.98
C VAL A 351 -3.24 -18.37 -18.41
N ASN A 352 -4.22 -18.32 -19.33
CA ASN A 352 -3.99 -18.62 -20.74
C ASN A 352 -4.27 -17.45 -21.68
N ASN A 353 -4.93 -16.39 -21.19
CA ASN A 353 -5.27 -15.23 -22.00
C ASN A 353 -4.85 -13.92 -21.31
N VAL A 354 -4.70 -12.88 -22.13
CA VAL A 354 -4.25 -11.56 -21.67
C VAL A 354 -5.26 -10.93 -20.73
N GLN A 355 -6.57 -11.13 -20.97
CA GLN A 355 -7.62 -10.54 -20.15
C GLN A 355 -7.58 -11.07 -18.70
N GLU A 356 -7.55 -12.40 -18.52
CA GLU A 356 -7.36 -13.09 -17.25
C GLU A 356 -6.09 -12.61 -16.57
N GLY A 357 -4.97 -12.53 -17.31
CA GLY A 357 -3.71 -12.02 -16.77
C GLY A 357 -3.81 -10.60 -16.21
N ILE A 358 -4.52 -9.70 -16.90
CA ILE A 358 -4.76 -8.32 -16.42
C ILE A 358 -5.67 -8.32 -15.20
N GLU A 359 -6.77 -9.09 -15.22
CA GLU A 359 -7.73 -9.20 -14.12
C GLU A 359 -7.07 -9.77 -12.86
N ASP A 360 -6.27 -10.82 -12.99
CA ASP A 360 -5.56 -11.46 -11.87
C ASP A 360 -4.48 -10.55 -11.29
N LEU A 361 -3.67 -9.88 -12.13
CA LEU A 361 -2.72 -8.86 -11.66
C LEU A 361 -3.44 -7.75 -10.89
N ARG A 362 -4.64 -7.34 -11.34
CA ARG A 362 -5.44 -6.32 -10.68
C ARG A 362 -5.93 -6.78 -9.32
N SER A 363 -6.29 -8.05 -9.17
CA SER A 363 -6.72 -8.62 -7.89
C SER A 363 -5.62 -8.65 -6.84
N PHE A 364 -4.36 -8.63 -7.27
CA PHE A 364 -3.20 -8.50 -6.39
C PHE A 364 -2.67 -7.06 -6.26
N TYR A 365 -3.37 -6.06 -6.79
CA TYR A 365 -2.88 -4.68 -6.89
C TYR A 365 -2.35 -4.11 -5.58
N ASN A 366 -2.99 -4.41 -4.46
CA ASN A 366 -2.59 -3.91 -3.14
C ASN A 366 -1.20 -4.39 -2.72
N TYR A 367 -0.84 -5.61 -3.15
CA TYR A 367 0.42 -6.23 -2.79
C TYR A 367 1.59 -5.78 -3.68
N LEU A 368 1.32 -5.07 -4.79
CA LEU A 368 2.35 -4.54 -5.71
C LEU A 368 3.34 -3.60 -5.03
N ASN A 369 2.90 -2.88 -4.00
CA ASN A 369 3.75 -1.91 -3.30
C ASN A 369 4.80 -2.58 -2.40
N ARG A 370 4.68 -3.88 -2.13
CA ARG A 370 5.63 -4.60 -1.28
C ARG A 370 6.89 -4.96 -2.05
N LYS A 371 8.03 -4.49 -1.54
CA LYS A 371 9.35 -4.62 -2.18
C LYS A 371 9.73 -6.07 -2.47
N ASN A 372 9.39 -7.00 -1.57
CA ASN A 372 9.73 -8.41 -1.71
C ASN A 372 8.97 -9.09 -2.86
N LEU A 373 7.72 -8.67 -3.12
CA LEU A 373 6.87 -9.24 -4.16
C LEU A 373 7.08 -8.59 -5.53
N LYS A 374 7.73 -7.41 -5.59
CA LYS A 374 7.87 -6.62 -6.81
C LYS A 374 8.50 -7.40 -7.97
N SER A 375 9.56 -8.16 -7.69
CA SER A 375 10.24 -8.98 -8.72
C SER A 375 9.34 -10.09 -9.28
N LEU A 376 8.49 -10.68 -8.44
CA LEU A 376 7.51 -11.68 -8.85
C LEU A 376 6.44 -11.04 -9.74
N PHE A 377 5.92 -9.87 -9.36
CA PHE A 377 4.97 -9.13 -10.18
C PHE A 377 5.54 -8.70 -11.53
N ASP A 378 6.77 -8.20 -11.56
CA ASP A 378 7.46 -7.81 -12.80
C ASP A 378 7.63 -9.03 -13.73
N SER A 379 7.95 -10.19 -13.15
CA SER A 379 8.02 -11.47 -13.87
C SER A 379 6.66 -11.89 -14.44
N LYS A 380 5.59 -11.85 -13.64
CA LYS A 380 4.23 -12.19 -14.10
C LYS A 380 3.67 -11.20 -15.12
N ASN A 381 3.93 -9.91 -14.96
CA ASN A 381 3.63 -8.89 -15.95
C ASN A 381 4.30 -9.22 -17.29
N THR A 382 5.59 -9.60 -17.26
CA THR A 382 6.30 -10.04 -18.47
C THR A 382 5.64 -11.27 -19.10
N SER A 383 5.16 -12.23 -18.30
CA SER A 383 4.41 -13.38 -18.82
C SER A 383 3.10 -12.98 -19.54
N VAL A 384 2.35 -11.99 -19.02
CA VAL A 384 1.15 -11.48 -19.71
C VAL A 384 1.49 -10.90 -21.08
N TRP A 385 2.58 -10.14 -21.18
CA TRP A 385 3.07 -9.63 -22.46
C TRP A 385 3.53 -10.75 -23.40
N GLN A 386 4.14 -11.82 -22.88
CA GLN A 386 4.51 -13.00 -23.67
C GLN A 386 3.29 -13.72 -24.24
N ILE A 387 2.19 -13.85 -23.48
CA ILE A 387 0.93 -14.42 -23.99
C ILE A 387 0.42 -13.61 -25.19
N PHE A 388 0.51 -12.27 -25.14
CA PHE A 388 0.13 -11.44 -26.29
C PHE A 388 1.08 -11.62 -27.48
N ALA A 389 2.38 -11.70 -27.25
CA ALA A 389 3.37 -11.97 -28.30
C ALA A 389 3.12 -13.33 -28.98
N ASP A 390 2.80 -14.37 -28.20
CA ASP A 390 2.45 -15.70 -28.71
C ASP A 390 1.14 -15.68 -29.50
N ASP A 391 0.13 -14.89 -29.08
CA ASP A 391 -1.12 -14.71 -29.83
C ASP A 391 -0.90 -14.00 -31.17
N ILE A 392 -0.04 -12.98 -31.22
CA ILE A 392 0.37 -12.33 -32.47
C ILE A 392 1.06 -13.33 -33.40
N GLN A 393 1.99 -14.12 -32.88
CA GLN A 393 2.72 -15.11 -33.68
C GLN A 393 1.80 -16.24 -34.18
N ARG A 394 0.86 -16.69 -33.35
CA ARG A 394 -0.17 -17.65 -33.73
C ARG A 394 -1.06 -17.09 -34.83
N THR A 395 -1.57 -15.87 -34.65
CA THR A 395 -2.40 -15.18 -35.64
C THR A 395 -1.65 -15.03 -36.97
N LYS A 396 -0.36 -14.72 -36.94
CA LYS A 396 0.48 -14.68 -38.15
C LYS A 396 0.56 -16.04 -38.85
N GLN A 397 0.71 -17.14 -38.12
CA GLN A 397 0.70 -18.49 -38.70
C GLN A 397 -0.67 -18.86 -39.28
N GLU A 398 -1.74 -18.55 -38.56
CA GLU A 398 -3.10 -18.80 -39.02
C GLU A 398 -3.40 -18.05 -40.34
N VAL A 399 -3.02 -16.77 -40.43
CA VAL A 399 -3.17 -15.95 -41.66
C VAL A 399 -2.41 -16.57 -42.85
N LEU A 400 -1.29 -17.27 -42.60
CA LEU A 400 -0.51 -17.93 -43.65
C LEU A 400 -1.08 -19.29 -44.06
N ASN A 401 -1.57 -20.09 -43.09
CA ASN A 401 -2.05 -21.44 -43.33
C ASN A 401 -3.48 -21.46 -43.87
N GLU A 402 -4.36 -20.62 -43.32
CA GLU A 402 -5.79 -20.61 -43.59
C GLU A 402 -6.16 -19.64 -44.71
N ARG A 403 -5.24 -19.44 -45.67
CA ARG A 403 -5.41 -18.43 -46.74
C ARG A 403 -6.70 -18.61 -47.51
N GLU A 404 -7.13 -19.86 -47.73
CA GLU A 404 -8.32 -20.20 -48.51
C GLU A 404 -9.55 -20.51 -47.66
N GLU A 405 -9.45 -20.42 -46.33
CA GLU A 405 -10.56 -20.75 -45.44
C GLU A 405 -11.52 -19.56 -45.27
N TYR A 406 -12.81 -19.83 -45.39
CA TYR A 406 -13.88 -18.87 -45.15
C TYR A 406 -15.14 -19.58 -44.65
N PRO A 407 -15.99 -18.89 -43.85
CA PRO A 407 -17.26 -19.46 -43.41
C PRO A 407 -18.16 -19.85 -44.59
N SER A 408 -18.78 -21.03 -44.53
CA SER A 408 -19.60 -21.57 -45.63
C SER A 408 -20.82 -20.71 -46.00
N ILE A 409 -21.27 -19.85 -45.07
CA ILE A 409 -22.39 -18.92 -45.28
C ILE A 409 -21.96 -17.64 -46.03
N THR A 410 -20.66 -17.40 -46.13
CA THR A 410 -20.09 -16.19 -46.74
C THR A 410 -19.59 -16.45 -48.16
N PRO A 411 -19.60 -15.43 -49.03
CA PRO A 411 -19.00 -15.53 -50.36
C PRO A 411 -17.49 -15.78 -50.33
N TYR A 412 -16.94 -16.30 -51.42
CA TYR A 412 -15.55 -16.77 -51.49
C TYR A 412 -14.53 -15.67 -51.19
N TYR A 413 -14.62 -14.50 -51.83
CA TYR A 413 -13.60 -13.45 -51.68
C TYR A 413 -13.82 -12.63 -50.41
N ALA A 414 -15.02 -12.08 -50.23
CA ALA A 414 -15.35 -11.25 -49.08
C ALA A 414 -15.39 -12.05 -47.76
N GLY A 415 -15.73 -13.34 -47.80
CA GLY A 415 -15.67 -14.23 -46.64
C GLY A 415 -14.25 -14.45 -46.13
N ARG A 416 -13.29 -14.63 -47.05
CA ARG A 416 -11.85 -14.69 -46.72
C ARG A 416 -11.35 -13.37 -46.15
N ALA A 417 -11.75 -12.24 -46.74
CA ALA A 417 -11.40 -10.92 -46.24
C ALA A 417 -12.02 -10.65 -44.85
N LEU A 418 -13.25 -11.11 -44.60
CA LEU A 418 -13.91 -11.03 -43.31
C LEU A 418 -13.16 -11.85 -42.25
N ASN A 419 -12.76 -13.09 -42.57
CA ASN A 419 -11.96 -13.92 -41.66
C ASN A 419 -10.64 -13.23 -41.26
N LEU A 420 -9.92 -12.69 -42.25
CA LEU A 420 -8.72 -11.89 -42.02
C LEU A 420 -8.97 -10.68 -41.12
N ARG A 421 -10.05 -9.93 -41.36
CA ARG A 421 -10.45 -8.79 -40.54
C ARG A 421 -10.72 -9.19 -39.09
N LEU A 422 -11.48 -10.27 -38.87
CA LEU A 422 -11.81 -10.76 -37.53
C LEU A 422 -10.55 -11.14 -36.72
N LYS A 423 -9.57 -11.77 -37.37
CA LYS A 423 -8.27 -12.08 -36.75
C LYS A 423 -7.50 -10.82 -36.33
N GLY A 424 -7.49 -9.78 -37.19
CA GLY A 424 -6.88 -8.49 -36.88
C GLY A 424 -7.60 -7.74 -35.76
N ASP A 425 -8.93 -7.69 -35.81
CA ASP A 425 -9.76 -7.00 -34.81
C ASP A 425 -9.60 -7.64 -33.42
N ARG A 426 -9.40 -8.97 -33.34
CA ARG A 426 -9.06 -9.66 -32.08
C ARG A 426 -7.78 -9.09 -31.44
N LEU A 427 -6.70 -8.95 -32.22
CA LEU A 427 -5.44 -8.41 -31.71
C LEU A 427 -5.58 -6.95 -31.25
N LEU A 428 -6.26 -6.12 -32.06
CA LEU A 428 -6.51 -4.72 -31.73
C LEU A 428 -7.36 -4.56 -30.47
N SER A 429 -8.32 -5.45 -30.24
CA SER A 429 -9.10 -5.50 -28.99
C SER A 429 -8.20 -5.82 -27.80
N THR A 430 -7.28 -6.78 -27.93
CA THR A 430 -6.31 -7.11 -26.88
C THR A 430 -5.36 -5.96 -26.59
N ARG A 431 -4.83 -5.28 -27.62
CA ARG A 431 -4.05 -4.04 -27.47
C ARG A 431 -4.81 -2.98 -26.71
N LYS A 432 -6.08 -2.76 -27.05
CA LYS A 432 -6.92 -1.76 -26.37
C LYS A 432 -7.04 -2.07 -24.88
N MET A 433 -7.25 -3.33 -24.50
CA MET A 433 -7.31 -3.75 -23.09
C MET A 433 -5.99 -3.47 -22.36
N LEU A 434 -4.84 -3.79 -22.98
CA LEU A 434 -3.53 -3.47 -22.43
C LEU A 434 -3.29 -1.96 -22.31
N GLY A 435 -3.79 -1.16 -23.26
CA GLY A 435 -3.71 0.30 -23.24
C GLY A 435 -4.57 0.93 -22.14
N GLU A 436 -5.74 0.36 -21.82
CA GLU A 436 -6.59 0.81 -20.71
C GLU A 436 -6.00 0.44 -19.33
N ALA A 437 -5.07 -0.51 -19.28
CA ALA A 437 -4.38 -0.96 -18.08
C ALA A 437 -3.13 -0.15 -17.74
N GLU A 438 -3.20 1.20 -17.76
CA GLU A 438 -2.08 2.11 -17.48
C GLU A 438 -1.45 1.92 -16.09
N TRP A 439 -2.18 1.32 -15.16
CA TRP A 439 -1.70 1.01 -13.81
C TRP A 439 -0.68 -0.13 -13.78
N MET A 440 -0.57 -0.94 -14.85
CA MET A 440 0.38 -2.05 -14.91
C MET A 440 1.83 -1.55 -14.98
N PRO A 441 2.79 -2.27 -14.37
CA PRO A 441 4.20 -1.90 -14.46
C PRO A 441 4.70 -1.86 -15.91
N TYR A 442 5.65 -0.96 -16.19
CA TYR A 442 6.27 -0.88 -17.51
C TYR A 442 7.01 -2.17 -17.85
N CYS A 443 6.78 -2.70 -19.05
CA CYS A 443 7.51 -3.85 -19.60
C CYS A 443 8.35 -3.39 -20.79
N ALA A 444 9.66 -3.66 -20.76
CA ALA A 444 10.58 -3.25 -21.84
C ALA A 444 10.27 -3.91 -23.19
N MET A 445 9.58 -5.06 -23.20
CA MET A 445 9.20 -5.76 -24.43
C MET A 445 7.93 -5.18 -25.08
N SER A 446 7.18 -4.32 -24.38
CA SER A 446 5.87 -3.84 -24.85
C SER A 446 5.94 -3.11 -26.20
N GLU A 447 6.94 -2.26 -26.41
CA GLU A 447 7.12 -1.50 -27.66
C GLU A 447 7.38 -2.42 -28.87
N GLU A 448 8.24 -3.42 -28.69
CA GLU A 448 8.54 -4.41 -29.74
C GLU A 448 7.32 -5.26 -30.07
N ILE A 449 6.55 -5.69 -29.05
CA ILE A 449 5.34 -6.48 -29.25
C ILE A 449 4.29 -5.69 -30.03
N TYR A 450 4.08 -4.42 -29.69
CA TYR A 450 3.19 -3.56 -30.47
C TYR A 450 3.68 -3.31 -31.90
N HIS A 451 5.00 -3.21 -32.10
CA HIS A 451 5.54 -3.14 -33.46
C HIS A 451 5.24 -4.42 -34.26
N GLN A 452 5.39 -5.60 -33.65
CA GLN A 452 5.08 -6.87 -34.29
C GLN A 452 3.60 -7.00 -34.65
N GLU A 453 2.71 -6.56 -33.76
CA GLU A 453 1.27 -6.46 -34.03
C GLU A 453 1.00 -5.55 -35.26
N ASP A 454 1.58 -4.35 -35.30
CA ASP A 454 1.40 -3.41 -36.41
C ASP A 454 1.82 -4.02 -37.77
N ILE A 455 2.89 -4.82 -37.78
CA ILE A 455 3.34 -5.54 -38.98
C ILE A 455 2.29 -6.56 -39.42
N VAL A 456 1.74 -7.34 -38.49
CA VAL A 456 0.72 -8.36 -38.80
C VAL A 456 -0.57 -7.71 -39.27
N ILE A 457 -1.03 -6.63 -38.63
CA ILE A 457 -2.23 -5.88 -39.03
C ILE A 457 -2.05 -5.30 -40.44
N ARG A 458 -0.91 -4.68 -40.76
CA ARG A 458 -0.63 -4.19 -42.12
C ARG A 458 -0.66 -5.32 -43.16
N SER A 459 -0.05 -6.47 -42.84
CA SER A 459 -0.06 -7.65 -43.70
C SER A 459 -1.49 -8.18 -43.96
N ILE A 460 -2.35 -8.16 -42.94
CA ILE A 460 -3.78 -8.49 -43.05
C ILE A 460 -4.48 -7.50 -43.97
N GLU A 461 -4.28 -6.19 -43.78
CA GLU A 461 -4.91 -5.16 -44.61
C GLU A 461 -4.49 -5.25 -46.08
N ASP A 462 -3.22 -5.50 -46.36
CA ASP A 462 -2.73 -5.67 -47.72
C ASP A 462 -3.28 -6.95 -48.37
N SER A 463 -3.36 -8.05 -47.61
CA SER A 463 -3.99 -9.29 -48.08
C SER A 463 -5.48 -9.09 -48.42
N MET A 464 -6.20 -8.27 -47.64
CA MET A 464 -7.59 -7.90 -47.96
C MET A 464 -7.69 -7.08 -49.25
N LYS A 465 -6.80 -6.10 -49.46
CA LYS A 465 -6.75 -5.31 -50.70
C LYS A 465 -6.45 -6.18 -51.91
N ASP A 466 -5.55 -7.16 -51.78
CA ASP A 466 -5.23 -8.12 -52.83
C ASP A 466 -6.43 -9.01 -53.17
N LEU A 467 -7.18 -9.49 -52.17
CA LEU A 467 -8.42 -10.24 -52.39
C LEU A 467 -9.48 -9.39 -53.09
N TYR A 468 -9.60 -8.12 -52.71
CA TYR A 468 -10.50 -7.17 -53.36
C TYR A 468 -10.13 -6.94 -54.83
N ALA A 469 -8.84 -6.76 -55.13
CA ALA A 469 -8.35 -6.60 -56.49
C ALA A 469 -8.57 -7.86 -57.35
N LYS A 470 -8.34 -9.05 -56.77
CA LYS A 470 -8.60 -10.34 -57.44
C LYS A 470 -10.09 -10.53 -57.73
N TRP A 471 -10.96 -10.15 -56.79
CA TRP A 471 -12.41 -10.18 -57.00
C TRP A 471 -12.82 -9.25 -58.15
N LEU A 472 -12.35 -8.00 -58.17
CA LEU A 472 -12.64 -7.07 -59.27
C LEU A 472 -12.18 -7.60 -60.63
N HIS A 473 -11.03 -8.28 -60.67
CA HIS A 473 -10.53 -8.92 -61.89
C HIS A 473 -11.44 -10.07 -62.36
N ASP A 474 -11.89 -10.94 -61.44
CA ASP A 474 -12.76 -12.08 -61.74
C ASP A 474 -14.18 -11.67 -62.20
N VAL A 475 -14.68 -10.55 -61.67
CA VAL A 475 -15.98 -9.97 -62.09
C VAL A 475 -15.96 -9.52 -63.56
N GLY A 476 -14.82 -8.99 -64.02
CA GLY A 476 -14.62 -8.49 -65.39
C GLY A 476 -15.27 -7.13 -65.67
N GLU A 477 -15.04 -6.58 -66.88
CA GLU A 477 -15.40 -5.20 -67.21
C GLU A 477 -16.92 -4.96 -67.37
N ASN A 478 -17.68 -5.96 -67.82
CA ASN A 478 -19.11 -5.83 -68.12
C ASN A 478 -19.99 -6.88 -67.43
N PRO A 479 -20.24 -6.75 -66.11
CA PRO A 479 -21.14 -7.65 -65.39
C PRO A 479 -22.61 -7.52 -65.82
N ARG A 480 -22.99 -6.43 -66.51
CA ARG A 480 -24.37 -6.21 -66.98
C ARG A 480 -24.77 -7.13 -68.11
N ALA A 481 -23.84 -7.49 -69.00
CA ALA A 481 -24.11 -8.41 -70.10
C ALA A 481 -24.63 -9.78 -69.61
N ARG A 482 -24.34 -10.15 -68.36
CA ARG A 482 -24.86 -11.39 -67.75
C ARG A 482 -26.37 -11.33 -67.46
N LEU A 483 -26.97 -10.13 -67.40
CA LEU A 483 -28.41 -9.93 -67.21
C LEU A 483 -29.22 -10.11 -68.51
N ASP A 484 -28.57 -10.13 -69.68
CA ASP A 484 -29.25 -10.24 -70.99
C ASP A 484 -29.70 -11.68 -71.32
N ARG A 485 -29.57 -12.62 -70.37
CA ARG A 485 -29.97 -14.02 -70.54
C ARG A 485 -31.46 -14.22 -70.31
N CYS A 486 -32.06 -15.13 -71.08
CA CYS A 486 -33.43 -15.61 -70.82
C CYS A 486 -33.53 -16.21 -69.41
N LEU A 487 -34.62 -15.91 -68.69
CA LEU A 487 -34.80 -16.27 -67.28
C LEU A 487 -35.07 -17.76 -67.04
N ILE A 488 -35.75 -18.42 -67.99
CA ILE A 488 -36.15 -19.84 -67.91
C ILE A 488 -35.66 -20.55 -69.17
N ARG A 489 -35.16 -21.77 -69.01
CA ARG A 489 -34.82 -22.68 -70.12
C ARG A 489 -35.40 -24.06 -69.89
N ARG A 490 -35.47 -24.88 -70.94
CA ARG A 490 -35.75 -26.32 -70.80
C ARG A 490 -34.51 -27.01 -70.26
N SER A 491 -34.69 -28.00 -69.38
CA SER A 491 -33.59 -28.78 -68.83
C SER A 491 -32.92 -29.60 -69.92
N ASP A 492 -31.59 -29.52 -70.00
CA ASP A 492 -30.78 -30.34 -70.89
C ASP A 492 -30.64 -31.79 -70.38
N SER A 493 -30.81 -31.99 -69.07
CA SER A 493 -30.62 -33.29 -68.40
C SER A 493 -31.91 -34.10 -68.24
N LYS A 494 -33.05 -33.43 -68.04
CA LYS A 494 -34.37 -34.07 -67.85
C LYS A 494 -35.36 -33.56 -68.89
N SER A 495 -35.62 -34.39 -69.90
CA SER A 495 -36.55 -34.06 -70.99
C SER A 495 -37.93 -33.64 -70.45
N GLY A 496 -38.37 -32.43 -70.82
CA GLY A 496 -39.68 -31.88 -70.46
C GLY A 496 -39.72 -30.98 -69.22
N LEU A 497 -38.66 -30.94 -68.40
CA LEU A 497 -38.59 -30.08 -67.21
C LEU A 497 -38.04 -28.68 -67.52
N LEU A 498 -38.33 -27.71 -66.64
CA LEU A 498 -37.83 -26.34 -66.70
C LEU A 498 -36.72 -26.12 -65.67
N GLU A 499 -35.74 -25.30 -66.04
CA GLU A 499 -34.63 -24.86 -65.18
C GLU A 499 -34.55 -23.33 -65.15
N CYS A 500 -34.16 -22.79 -63.98
CA CYS A 500 -33.80 -21.39 -63.83
C CYS A 500 -32.46 -21.13 -64.56
N ASN A 501 -32.42 -20.13 -65.44
CA ASN A 501 -31.26 -19.78 -66.26
C ASN A 501 -30.63 -18.43 -65.86
N ILE A 502 -30.95 -17.93 -64.66
CA ILE A 502 -30.25 -16.78 -64.08
C ILE A 502 -28.80 -17.19 -63.79
N ASP A 503 -27.84 -16.35 -64.19
CA ASP A 503 -26.42 -16.60 -63.93
C ASP A 503 -26.15 -16.57 -62.41
N PRO A 504 -25.73 -17.69 -61.78
CA PRO A 504 -25.47 -17.75 -60.35
C PRO A 504 -24.40 -16.75 -59.89
N ASN A 505 -23.50 -16.35 -60.78
CA ASN A 505 -22.45 -15.39 -60.47
C ASN A 505 -22.99 -13.98 -60.23
N ILE A 506 -24.15 -13.61 -60.77
CA ILE A 506 -24.78 -12.30 -60.49
C ILE A 506 -25.30 -12.25 -59.06
N LEU A 507 -25.85 -13.37 -58.58
CA LEU A 507 -26.31 -13.47 -57.20
C LEU A 507 -25.14 -13.46 -56.23
N ASN A 508 -24.07 -14.19 -56.57
CA ASN A 508 -22.83 -14.17 -55.79
C ASN A 508 -22.19 -12.77 -55.80
N LEU A 509 -22.15 -12.08 -56.94
CA LEU A 509 -21.66 -10.70 -57.08
C LEU A 509 -22.35 -9.74 -56.10
N CYS A 510 -23.69 -9.80 -56.02
CA CYS A 510 -24.43 -8.92 -55.12
C CYS A 510 -24.19 -9.26 -53.64
N ARG A 511 -24.01 -10.55 -53.33
CA ARG A 511 -23.62 -10.99 -51.97
C ARG A 511 -22.23 -10.48 -51.63
N GLU A 512 -21.23 -10.75 -52.46
CA GLU A 512 -19.84 -10.24 -52.33
C GLU A 512 -19.84 -8.72 -52.12
N CYS A 513 -20.54 -7.98 -52.98
CA CYS A 513 -20.68 -6.52 -52.90
C CYS A 513 -21.18 -6.04 -51.53
N SER A 514 -22.20 -6.70 -50.98
CA SER A 514 -22.75 -6.36 -49.67
C SER A 514 -21.70 -6.50 -48.55
N TYR A 515 -20.90 -7.57 -48.59
CA TYR A 515 -19.82 -7.76 -47.62
C TYR A 515 -18.67 -6.78 -47.83
N TRP A 516 -18.26 -6.48 -49.07
CA TRP A 516 -17.22 -5.47 -49.33
C TRP A 516 -17.62 -4.06 -48.86
N ILE A 517 -18.89 -3.68 -49.00
CA ILE A 517 -19.42 -2.42 -48.41
C ILE A 517 -19.29 -2.46 -46.88
N SER A 518 -19.67 -3.58 -46.24
CA SER A 518 -19.55 -3.73 -44.79
C SER A 518 -18.10 -3.66 -44.30
N LEU A 519 -17.16 -4.18 -45.09
CA LEU A 519 -15.71 -4.09 -44.88
C LEU A 519 -15.12 -2.72 -45.27
N ARG A 520 -15.97 -1.74 -45.63
CA ARG A 520 -15.60 -0.35 -45.98
C ARG A 520 -14.77 -0.18 -47.26
N PHE A 521 -14.90 -1.09 -48.23
CA PHE A 521 -14.30 -0.94 -49.56
C PHE A 521 -15.20 -0.15 -50.51
N ASN A 522 -14.60 0.64 -51.40
CA ASN A 522 -15.31 1.43 -52.40
C ASN A 522 -15.59 0.61 -53.66
N ILE A 523 -16.87 0.45 -54.01
CA ILE A 523 -17.30 -0.40 -55.11
C ILE A 523 -17.44 0.38 -56.42
N PRO A 524 -16.93 -0.14 -57.56
CA PRO A 524 -17.11 0.47 -58.87
C PRO A 524 -18.57 0.68 -59.26
N VAL A 525 -18.85 1.82 -59.91
CA VAL A 525 -20.22 2.25 -60.27
C VAL A 525 -20.97 1.23 -61.15
N ASN A 526 -20.26 0.53 -62.04
CA ASN A 526 -20.83 -0.52 -62.89
C ASN A 526 -21.38 -1.70 -62.09
N ILE A 527 -20.74 -2.06 -60.96
CA ILE A 527 -21.16 -3.13 -60.04
C ILE A 527 -22.24 -2.61 -59.09
N GLN A 528 -22.09 -1.39 -58.57
CA GLN A 528 -23.06 -0.76 -57.67
C GLN A 528 -24.46 -0.71 -58.29
N LEU A 529 -24.56 -0.35 -59.57
CA LEU A 529 -25.84 -0.27 -60.29
C LEU A 529 -26.57 -1.62 -60.44
N ILE A 530 -25.85 -2.74 -60.31
CA ILE A 530 -26.44 -4.09 -60.27
C ILE A 530 -26.87 -4.41 -58.85
N HIS A 531 -26.04 -4.09 -57.85
CA HIS A 531 -26.33 -4.29 -56.43
C HIS A 531 -27.55 -3.50 -55.96
N ASP A 532 -27.75 -2.26 -56.44
CA ASP A 532 -28.93 -1.46 -56.12
C ASP A 532 -30.24 -2.15 -56.55
N LYS A 533 -30.18 -3.04 -57.56
CA LYS A 533 -31.31 -3.85 -58.05
C LYS A 533 -31.41 -5.23 -57.37
N TRP A 534 -30.60 -5.50 -56.36
CA TRP A 534 -30.54 -6.81 -55.68
C TRP A 534 -31.91 -7.29 -55.19
N SER A 535 -32.70 -6.42 -54.56
CA SER A 535 -34.02 -6.79 -54.04
C SER A 535 -34.96 -7.30 -55.15
N THR A 536 -34.95 -6.61 -56.29
CA THR A 536 -35.71 -7.00 -57.48
C THR A 536 -35.15 -8.29 -58.10
N LEU A 537 -33.83 -8.41 -58.25
CA LEU A 537 -33.18 -9.59 -58.81
C LEU A 537 -33.42 -10.84 -57.95
N HIS A 538 -33.32 -10.70 -56.63
CA HIS A 538 -33.55 -11.78 -55.69
C HIS A 538 -35.03 -12.19 -55.68
N PHE A 539 -35.96 -11.23 -55.70
CA PHE A 539 -37.39 -11.52 -55.83
C PHE A 539 -37.72 -12.26 -57.14
N ILE A 540 -37.15 -11.82 -58.27
CA ILE A 540 -37.32 -12.48 -59.57
C ILE A 540 -36.76 -13.90 -59.52
N TYR A 541 -35.59 -14.10 -58.93
CA TYR A 541 -34.97 -15.41 -58.76
C TYR A 541 -35.84 -16.38 -57.95
N GLU A 542 -36.32 -15.96 -56.76
CA GLU A 542 -37.22 -16.75 -55.92
C GLU A 542 -38.54 -17.07 -56.65
N SER A 543 -39.08 -16.10 -57.38
CA SER A 543 -40.31 -16.29 -58.16
C SER A 543 -40.13 -17.31 -59.29
N ILE A 544 -39.01 -17.24 -60.02
CA ILE A 544 -38.70 -18.20 -61.09
C ILE A 544 -38.47 -19.60 -60.51
N LEU A 545 -37.73 -19.70 -59.40
CA LEU A 545 -37.56 -20.98 -58.71
C LEU A 545 -38.92 -21.56 -58.33
N ALA A 546 -39.80 -20.79 -57.68
CA ALA A 546 -41.13 -21.24 -57.32
C ALA A 546 -41.94 -21.74 -58.54
N VAL A 547 -41.90 -21.00 -59.66
CA VAL A 547 -42.57 -21.40 -60.90
C VAL A 547 -41.99 -22.68 -61.50
N THR A 548 -40.65 -22.79 -61.57
CA THR A 548 -39.98 -23.98 -62.11
C THR A 548 -40.22 -25.21 -61.22
N PHE A 549 -40.17 -25.07 -59.89
CA PHE A 549 -40.51 -26.14 -58.95
C PHE A 549 -41.98 -26.56 -59.08
N ALA A 550 -42.92 -25.61 -59.15
CA ALA A 550 -44.33 -25.92 -59.30
C ALA A 550 -44.63 -26.63 -60.62
N TYR A 551 -44.08 -26.14 -61.74
CA TYR A 551 -44.21 -26.77 -63.05
C TYR A 551 -43.61 -28.19 -63.04
N ASN A 552 -42.38 -28.35 -62.56
CA ASN A 552 -41.71 -29.64 -62.54
C ASN A 552 -42.47 -30.65 -61.68
N ARG A 553 -42.99 -30.22 -60.52
CA ARG A 553 -43.84 -31.06 -59.66
C ARG A 553 -45.12 -31.49 -60.38
N ILE A 554 -45.82 -30.58 -61.06
CA ILE A 554 -47.04 -30.92 -61.80
C ILE A 554 -46.73 -31.92 -62.92
N ILE A 555 -45.65 -31.70 -63.67
CA ILE A 555 -45.24 -32.61 -64.75
C ILE A 555 -44.85 -33.98 -64.22
N GLU A 556 -44.15 -34.06 -63.09
CA GLU A 556 -43.80 -35.33 -62.43
C GLU A 556 -45.06 -36.09 -61.98
N GLU A 557 -46.01 -35.41 -61.33
CA GLU A 557 -47.30 -36.01 -60.90
C GLU A 557 -48.17 -36.44 -62.09
N VAL A 558 -48.26 -35.61 -63.14
CA VAL A 558 -48.99 -35.97 -64.37
C VAL A 558 -48.34 -37.16 -65.06
N SER A 559 -47.02 -37.21 -65.13
CA SER A 559 -46.28 -38.34 -65.69
C SER A 559 -46.51 -39.61 -64.87
N TYR A 560 -46.55 -39.50 -63.54
CA TYR A 560 -46.89 -40.60 -62.64
C TYR A 560 -48.32 -41.09 -62.86
N CYS A 561 -49.32 -40.21 -62.84
CA CYS A 561 -50.71 -40.54 -63.11
C CYS A 561 -50.89 -41.18 -64.50
N PHE A 562 -50.22 -40.64 -65.51
CA PHE A 562 -50.23 -41.19 -66.87
C PHE A 562 -49.66 -42.61 -66.90
N ALA A 563 -48.54 -42.86 -66.21
CA ALA A 563 -47.97 -44.20 -66.08
C ALA A 563 -48.91 -45.16 -65.33
N GLN A 564 -49.59 -44.71 -64.26
CA GLN A 564 -50.58 -45.49 -63.53
C GLN A 564 -51.80 -45.83 -64.40
N VAL A 565 -52.32 -44.87 -65.17
CA VAL A 565 -53.42 -45.11 -66.12
C VAL A 565 -52.99 -46.06 -67.24
N GLN A 566 -51.78 -45.90 -67.78
CA GLN A 566 -51.24 -46.86 -68.76
C GLN A 566 -51.10 -48.27 -68.19
N ASN A 567 -50.65 -48.41 -66.94
CA ASN A 567 -50.56 -49.71 -66.27
C ASN A 567 -51.95 -50.28 -65.98
N TYR A 568 -52.90 -49.46 -65.52
CA TYR A 568 -54.30 -49.85 -65.33
C TYR A 568 -54.91 -50.34 -66.64
N LEU A 569 -54.78 -49.57 -67.73
CA LEU A 569 -55.25 -49.97 -69.05
C LEU A 569 -54.63 -51.31 -69.48
N LYS A 570 -53.31 -51.48 -69.37
CA LYS A 570 -52.65 -52.76 -69.66
C LYS A 570 -53.20 -53.93 -68.82
N SER A 571 -53.56 -53.68 -67.56
CA SER A 571 -54.12 -54.71 -66.67
C SER A 571 -55.61 -54.98 -66.88
N TRP A 572 -56.38 -53.96 -67.29
CA TRP A 572 -57.83 -54.01 -67.47
C TRP A 572 -58.23 -54.50 -68.86
N GLU A 573 -57.45 -54.16 -69.89
CA GLU A 573 -57.73 -54.46 -71.30
C GLU A 573 -58.02 -55.95 -71.61
N PRO A 574 -57.39 -56.94 -70.93
CA PRO A 574 -57.78 -58.36 -71.04
C PRO A 574 -59.16 -58.72 -70.45
N PHE A 575 -59.70 -57.91 -69.53
CA PHE A 575 -60.98 -58.15 -68.84
C PHE A 575 -62.12 -57.25 -69.35
N LYS A 576 -61.86 -56.45 -70.37
CA LYS A 576 -62.81 -55.49 -70.95
C LYS A 576 -64.16 -56.10 -71.31
N ASP A 577 -64.15 -57.24 -71.99
CA ASP A 577 -65.37 -57.93 -72.44
C ASP A 577 -66.23 -58.45 -71.27
N ILE A 578 -65.62 -58.76 -70.11
CA ILE A 578 -66.31 -59.26 -68.92
C ILE A 578 -66.97 -58.11 -68.14
N TRP A 579 -66.35 -56.93 -68.17
CA TRP A 579 -66.84 -55.74 -67.46
C TRP A 579 -68.06 -55.10 -68.14
N GLU A 580 -68.14 -55.13 -69.48
CA GLU A 580 -69.26 -54.56 -70.24
C GLU A 580 -70.59 -55.33 -70.04
N VAL A 581 -70.53 -56.60 -69.63
CA VAL A 581 -71.73 -57.45 -69.41
C VAL A 581 -72.39 -57.19 -68.04
N ASN A 582 -71.64 -56.72 -67.04
CA ASN A 582 -72.10 -56.62 -65.63
C ASN A 582 -71.93 -55.21 -65.03
N LYS A 583 -72.19 -54.18 -65.84
CA LYS A 583 -71.95 -52.78 -65.46
C LYS A 583 -72.78 -52.31 -64.25
N ASP A 584 -74.00 -52.83 -64.08
CA ASP A 584 -74.93 -52.38 -63.04
C ASP A 584 -74.62 -52.95 -61.64
N LEU A 585 -73.81 -54.01 -61.54
CA LEU A 585 -73.51 -54.70 -60.27
C LEU A 585 -72.26 -54.17 -59.56
N TYR A 586 -71.42 -53.38 -60.25
CA TYR A 586 -70.09 -52.95 -59.77
C TYR A 586 -70.00 -51.46 -59.38
N ILE A 587 -71.07 -50.67 -59.58
CA ILE A 587 -71.09 -49.20 -59.31
C ILE A 587 -71.89 -48.86 -58.03
N GLN A 588 -72.42 -49.85 -57.30
CA GLN A 588 -72.85 -49.68 -55.89
C GLN A 588 -71.65 -49.82 -54.95
#